data_AF-A0A661UXJ1-F1
#
_entry.id   AF-A0A661UXJ1-F1
#
_cell.length_a   1.000
_cell.length_b   1.000
_cell.length_c   1.000
_cell.angle_alpha   90.00
_cell.angle_beta   90.00
_cell.angle_gamma   90.00
#
_symmetry.space_group_name_H-M   'P 1'
#
loop_
_entity.id
_entity.type
_entity.pdbx_description
1 polymer ?
#
loop_
_entity_poly.entity_id
_entity_poly.type
_entity_poly.pdbx_seq_one_letter_code
_entity_poly.pdbx_strand_id
1 'polypeptide(L)'
;MLSQVDLIEVFNSRIPFPSSFPKASKLASEYGLPASAGSDAHTIREIGRAHVEMPEFNGPEDFLDCLTRGKIFGQRSSSLLHFVSLWWKTRKRLLSC
;
A
#
# COMPACT_ATOMS: atom_id res chain seq x y z
N MET A 1 17.73 11.82 -3.04
CA MET A 1 16.63 11.11 -2.36
C MET A 1 16.06 10.02 -3.26
N LEU A 2 15.54 10.35 -4.46
CA LEU A 2 15.02 9.36 -5.42
C LEU A 2 16.05 8.33 -5.91
N SER A 3 17.34 8.65 -5.91
CA SER A 3 18.43 7.74 -6.28
C SER A 3 18.65 6.56 -5.33
N GLN A 4 17.96 6.53 -4.19
CA GLN A 4 18.02 5.43 -3.20
C GLN A 4 16.69 4.66 -3.13
N VAL A 5 15.79 4.89 -4.09
CA VAL A 5 14.47 4.27 -4.14
C VAL A 5 14.47 3.20 -5.22
N ASP A 6 14.17 1.96 -4.84
CA ASP A 6 14.17 0.82 -5.76
C ASP A 6 12.82 0.61 -6.46
N LEU A 7 11.72 1.12 -5.89
CA LEU A 7 10.34 1.00 -6.40
C LEU A 7 9.42 2.05 -5.78
N ILE A 8 8.24 2.25 -6.37
CA ILE A 8 7.21 3.15 -5.84
C ILE A 8 5.91 2.39 -5.61
N GLU A 9 5.34 2.50 -4.41
CA GLU A 9 3.97 2.03 -4.15
C GLU A 9 2.97 3.01 -4.80
N VAL A 10 2.36 2.59 -5.91
CA VAL A 10 1.42 3.42 -6.67
C VAL A 10 -0.02 3.24 -6.23
N PHE A 11 -0.30 2.15 -5.49
CA PHE A 11 -1.61 1.89 -4.90
C PHE A 11 -1.48 1.35 -3.48
N ASN A 12 -2.18 2.00 -2.55
CA ASN A 12 -2.30 1.52 -1.17
C ASN A 12 -3.79 1.48 -0.80
N SER A 13 -4.28 0.35 -0.29
CA SER A 13 -5.69 0.18 0.04
C SER A 13 -6.18 1.17 1.09
N ARG A 14 -5.31 1.72 1.95
CA ARG A 14 -5.67 2.66 3.01
C ARG A 14 -5.54 4.13 2.63
N ILE A 15 -4.98 4.47 1.47
CA ILE A 15 -4.90 5.88 1.06
C ILE A 15 -6.33 6.43 0.85
N PRO A 16 -6.73 7.49 1.58
CA PRO A 16 -8.10 8.00 1.53
C PRO A 16 -8.39 8.77 0.25
N PHE A 17 -7.38 9.45 -0.32
CA PHE A 17 -7.52 10.30 -1.49
C PHE A 17 -6.97 9.61 -2.74
N PRO A 18 -7.84 9.23 -3.71
CA PRO A 18 -7.40 8.50 -4.90
C PRO A 18 -6.57 9.38 -5.85
N SER A 19 -6.59 10.70 -5.66
CA SER A 19 -5.78 11.67 -6.42
C SER A 19 -4.27 11.46 -6.28
N SER A 20 -3.82 10.70 -5.28
CA SER A 20 -2.40 10.38 -5.08
C SER A 20 -1.91 9.27 -6.02
N PHE A 21 -2.78 8.34 -6.44
CA PHE A 21 -2.37 7.20 -7.28
C PHE A 21 -1.82 7.64 -8.64
N PRO A 22 -2.49 8.53 -9.41
CA PRO A 22 -1.94 8.97 -10.69
C PRO A 22 -0.60 9.69 -10.55
N LYS A 23 -0.39 10.41 -9.43
CA LYS A 23 0.89 11.10 -9.16
C LYS A 23 2.01 10.10 -8.88
N ALA A 24 1.74 9.08 -8.08
CA ALA A 24 2.69 8.02 -7.78
C ALA A 24 3.01 7.19 -9.03
N SER A 25 2.00 6.81 -9.83
CA SER A 25 2.20 6.12 -11.11
C SER A 25 3.02 6.95 -12.10
N LYS A 26 2.73 8.26 -12.19
CA LYS A 26 3.50 9.17 -13.04
C LYS A 26 4.96 9.23 -12.58
N LEU A 27 5.22 9.36 -11.28
CA LEU A 27 6.57 9.38 -10.73
C LEU A 27 7.33 8.07 -11.01
N ALA A 28 6.68 6.92 -10.82
CA ALA A 28 7.27 5.61 -11.16
C ALA A 28 7.67 5.54 -12.63
N SER A 29 6.78 5.98 -13.54
CA SER A 29 7.07 6.00 -14.96
C SER A 29 8.17 7.00 -15.35
N GLU A 30 8.20 8.19 -14.76
CA GLU A 30 9.20 9.23 -15.09
C GLU A 30 10.62 8.82 -14.69
N TYR A 31 10.76 8.05 -13.62
CA TYR A 31 12.06 7.61 -13.10
C TYR A 31 12.40 6.16 -13.48
N GLY A 32 11.55 5.49 -14.27
CA GLY A 32 11.77 4.09 -14.67
C GLY A 32 11.77 3.10 -13.50
N LEU A 33 11.04 3.43 -12.42
CA LEU A 33 10.97 2.61 -11.22
C LEU A 33 9.80 1.61 -11.29
N PRO A 34 9.98 0.36 -10.84
CA PRO A 34 8.89 -0.60 -10.69
C PRO A 34 7.73 -0.04 -9.86
N ALA A 35 6.50 -0.32 -10.31
CA ALA A 35 5.29 0.05 -9.59
C ALA A 35 4.84 -1.11 -8.68
N SER A 36 4.54 -0.80 -7.43
CA SER A 36 4.07 -1.76 -6.42
C SER A 36 2.71 -1.37 -5.85
N ALA A 37 2.09 -2.29 -5.11
CA ALA A 37 0.86 -2.06 -4.38
C ALA A 37 0.82 -2.82 -3.05
N GLY A 38 0.17 -2.22 -2.04
CA GLY A 38 0.10 -2.78 -0.70
C GLY A 38 -1.26 -2.58 -0.03
N SER A 39 -1.71 -3.61 0.68
CA SER A 39 -2.96 -3.54 1.46
C SER A 39 -2.84 -2.68 2.71
N ASP A 40 -1.63 -2.52 3.25
CA ASP A 40 -1.35 -1.91 4.56
C ASP A 40 -2.31 -2.44 5.64
N ALA A 41 -2.42 -3.77 5.68
CA ALA A 41 -3.39 -4.46 6.52
C ALA A 41 -3.07 -4.30 8.01
N HIS A 42 -4.00 -3.75 8.78
CA HIS A 42 -3.92 -3.70 10.25
C HIS A 42 -4.91 -4.68 10.90
N THR A 43 -5.73 -5.35 10.10
CA THR A 43 -6.66 -6.40 10.51
C THR A 43 -6.62 -7.55 9.50
N ILE A 44 -7.01 -8.76 9.93
CA ILE A 44 -7.02 -9.94 9.06
C ILE A 44 -7.88 -9.72 7.80
N ARG A 45 -8.99 -8.97 7.91
CA ARG A 45 -9.90 -8.68 6.79
C ARG A 45 -9.30 -7.72 5.75
N GLU A 46 -8.18 -7.08 6.07
CA GLU A 46 -7.48 -6.17 5.16
C GLU A 46 -6.39 -6.87 4.35
N ILE A 47 -5.95 -8.06 4.77
CA ILE A 47 -4.91 -8.84 4.06
C ILE A 47 -5.36 -9.08 2.61
N GLY A 48 -4.47 -8.80 1.67
CA GLY A 48 -4.71 -9.03 0.24
C GLY A 48 -5.65 -8.03 -0.44
N ARG A 49 -6.21 -7.04 0.29
CA ARG A 49 -7.04 -5.99 -0.31
C ARG A 49 -6.32 -5.20 -1.41
N ALA A 50 -5.00 -5.15 -1.38
CA ALA A 50 -4.17 -4.79 -2.51
C ALA A 50 -2.91 -5.67 -2.52
N HIS A 51 -2.50 -6.02 -3.72
CA HIS A 51 -1.37 -6.89 -4.00
C HIS A 51 -0.91 -6.71 -5.44
N VAL A 52 0.27 -7.23 -5.75
CA VAL A 52 0.76 -7.37 -7.12
C VAL A 52 0.77 -8.86 -7.45
N GLU A 53 0.11 -9.24 -8.54
CA GLU A 53 0.34 -10.55 -9.15
C GLU A 53 1.53 -10.43 -10.09
N MET A 54 2.57 -11.23 -9.89
CA MET A 54 3.80 -11.21 -10.67
C MET A 54 4.39 -12.63 -10.76
N PRO A 55 5.36 -12.87 -11.66
CA PRO A 55 6.07 -14.14 -11.70
C PRO A 55 6.70 -14.51 -10.35
N GLU A 56 6.86 -15.81 -10.11
CA GLU A 56 7.64 -16.29 -8.97
C GLU A 56 9.09 -15.79 -9.08
N PHE A 57 9.65 -15.42 -7.93
CA PHE A 57 11.01 -14.94 -7.77
C PHE A 57 11.69 -15.75 -6.67
N ASN A 58 13.01 -15.90 -6.75
CA ASN A 58 13.79 -16.74 -5.84
C ASN A 58 14.61 -15.93 -4.83
N GLY A 59 14.72 -14.62 -5.03
CA GLY A 59 15.48 -13.75 -4.16
C GLY A 59 15.24 -12.26 -4.39
N PRO A 60 15.96 -11.40 -3.66
CA PRO A 60 15.90 -9.96 -3.88
C PRO A 60 16.44 -9.55 -5.26
N GLU A 61 17.36 -10.33 -5.83
CA GLU A 61 17.98 -10.09 -7.13
C GLU A 61 16.99 -10.13 -8.32
N ASP A 62 16.04 -11.06 -8.33
CA ASP A 62 15.04 -11.21 -9.40
C ASP A 62 13.67 -10.63 -9.04
N PHE A 63 13.48 -10.20 -7.79
CA PHE A 63 12.23 -9.60 -7.32
C PHE A 63 11.81 -8.37 -8.12
N LEU A 64 12.71 -7.41 -8.33
CA LEU A 64 12.38 -6.17 -9.05
C LEU A 64 12.03 -6.45 -10.52
N ASP A 65 12.75 -7.38 -11.15
CA ASP A 65 12.48 -7.80 -12.53
C ASP A 65 11.15 -8.54 -12.66
N CYS A 66 10.75 -9.34 -11.65
CA CYS A 66 9.41 -9.91 -11.58
C CYS A 66 8.36 -8.83 -11.36
N LEU A 67 8.63 -7.86 -10.48
CA LEU A 67 7.72 -6.78 -10.13
C LEU A 67 7.41 -5.87 -11.33
N THR A 68 8.39 -5.58 -12.21
CA THR A 68 8.14 -4.81 -13.45
C THR A 68 7.14 -5.48 -14.40
N ARG A 69 7.03 -6.81 -14.34
CA ARG A 69 6.07 -7.62 -15.10
C ARG A 69 4.75 -7.83 -14.35
N GLY A 70 4.67 -7.31 -13.13
CA GLY A 70 3.54 -7.48 -12.24
C GLY A 70 2.32 -6.65 -12.64
N LYS A 71 1.15 -7.16 -12.26
CA LYS A 71 -0.13 -6.47 -12.40
C LYS A 71 -0.69 -6.13 -11.03
N ILE A 72 -1.03 -4.87 -10.83
CA ILE A 72 -1.58 -4.36 -9.58
C ILE A 72 -3.07 -4.66 -9.49
N PHE A 73 -3.48 -5.24 -8.37
CA PHE A 73 -4.86 -5.42 -7.98
C PHE A 73 -5.12 -4.74 -6.65
N GLY A 74 -6.30 -4.16 -6.50
CA GLY A 74 -6.63 -3.54 -5.23
C GLY A 74 -8.05 -3.02 -5.12
N GLN A 75 -8.58 -3.12 -3.91
CA GLN A 75 -9.78 -2.46 -3.44
C GLN A 75 -9.41 -1.59 -2.24
N ARG A 76 -9.92 -0.37 -2.22
CA ARG A 76 -9.73 0.54 -1.09
C ARG A 76 -10.39 -0.01 0.16
N SER A 77 -9.70 0.01 1.29
CA SER A 77 -10.26 -0.29 2.61
C SER A 77 -11.31 0.76 2.97
N SER A 78 -12.44 0.31 3.52
CA SER A 78 -13.46 1.22 4.01
C SER A 78 -12.92 1.97 5.23
N SER A 79 -12.84 3.29 5.10
CA SER A 79 -12.21 4.20 6.07
C SER A 79 -12.92 4.27 7.44
N LEU A 80 -14.02 3.53 7.64
CA LEU A 80 -14.79 3.47 8.88
C LEU A 80 -14.05 2.80 10.04
N LEU A 81 -13.05 1.94 9.77
CA LEU A 81 -12.20 1.36 10.81
C LEU A 81 -11.12 2.34 11.34
N HIS A 82 -10.88 3.44 10.63
CA HIS A 82 -9.94 4.49 11.07
C HIS A 82 -10.50 5.32 12.24
N PHE A 83 -11.82 5.34 12.42
CA PHE A 83 -12.48 5.99 13.56
C PHE A 83 -12.47 5.14 14.83
N VAL A 84 -12.41 3.81 14.69
CA VAL A 84 -12.44 2.89 15.82
C VAL A 84 -11.18 3.03 16.67
N SER A 85 -10.00 3.16 16.05
CA SER A 85 -8.72 3.35 16.78
C SER A 85 -8.66 4.67 17.58
N LEU A 86 -9.29 5.74 17.07
CA LEU A 86 -9.42 7.01 17.78
C LEU A 86 -10.38 6.87 18.99
N TRP A 87 -11.48 6.14 18.82
CA TRP A 87 -12.50 5.96 19.85
C TRP A 87 -12.02 5.08 21.03
N TRP A 88 -11.20 4.05 20.78
CA TRP A 88 -10.60 3.23 21.84
C TRP A 88 -9.59 4.00 22.70
N LYS A 89 -8.85 4.94 22.09
CA LYS A 89 -7.91 5.81 22.83
C LYS A 89 -8.63 6.78 23.77
N THR A 90 -9.84 7.22 23.41
CA THR A 90 -10.66 8.15 24.21
C THR A 90 -11.42 7.43 25.33
N ARG A 91 -11.86 6.18 25.13
CA ARG A 91 -12.57 5.40 26.17
C ARG A 91 -11.72 5.08 27.39
N LYS A 92 -10.42 4.81 27.24
CA LYS A 92 -9.50 4.58 28.38
C LYS A 92 -9.37 5.78 29.33
N ARG A 93 -9.69 6.99 28.87
CA ARG A 93 -9.69 8.21 29.69
C ARG A 93 -10.98 8.45 30.47
N LEU A 94 -12.10 7.86 30.04
CA LEU A 94 -13.42 8.06 30.67
C LEU A 94 -13.81 6.93 31.63
N LEU A 95 -13.18 5.77 31.53
CA LEU A 95 -13.40 4.61 32.41
C LEU A 95 -12.36 4.51 33.55
N SER A 96 -11.57 5.56 33.77
CA SER A 96 -10.57 5.65 34.86
C SER A 96 -10.93 6.71 35.92
N CYS A 97 -12.20 7.11 36.00
CA CYS A 97 -12.78 7.87 37.12
C CYS A 97 -13.96 7.08 37.70
#